data_AF-A0A414D3A7-F1
#
_entry.id   AF-A0A414D3A7-F1
#
_cell.length_a   1.000
_cell.length_b   1.000
_cell.length_c   1.000
_cell.angle_alpha   90.00
_cell.angle_beta   90.00
_cell.angle_gamma   90.00
#
_symmetry.space_group_name_H-M   'P 1'
#
loop_
_entity.id
_entity.type
_entity.pdbx_description
1 polymer ?
#
loop_
_entity_poly.entity_id
_entity_poly.type
_entity_poly.pdbx_seq_one_letter_code
_entity_poly.pdbx_strand_id
1 'polypeptide(L)'
;NSNSNKEYKRVAWKVNERDNNVWIIHALAVRYEYRGMGLATQLVKNIISYAKLENIEAIHLYVIDKNTLADKLYIKVGFKYISTENIFYEVVGNRQFRM
;
A
#
# COMPACT_ATOMS: atom_id res chain seq x y z
N ASN A 1 14.16 6.82 2.11
CA ASN A 1 14.63 5.70 1.27
C ASN A 1 13.51 5.44 0.26
N SER A 2 13.67 5.90 -0.99
CA SER A 2 12.57 5.95 -1.99
C SER A 2 12.71 4.87 -3.07
N ASN A 3 13.71 3.98 -2.96
CA ASN A 3 13.92 2.90 -3.91
C ASN A 3 13.05 1.70 -3.53
N SER A 4 12.21 1.26 -4.46
CA SER A 4 11.46 -0.01 -4.33
C SER A 4 12.41 -1.21 -4.41
N ASN A 5 12.11 -2.28 -3.67
CA ASN A 5 12.88 -3.53 -3.72
C ASN A 5 12.81 -4.17 -5.12
N LYS A 6 13.83 -4.90 -5.56
CA LYS A 6 13.88 -5.50 -6.90
C LYS A 6 12.69 -6.43 -7.17
N GLU A 7 12.19 -7.06 -6.12
CA GLU A 7 10.99 -7.89 -6.04
C GLU A 7 9.75 -7.17 -6.60
N TYR A 8 9.64 -5.85 -6.42
CA TYR A 8 8.53 -5.04 -6.94
C TYR A 8 8.40 -5.08 -8.45
N LYS A 9 9.54 -5.23 -9.15
CA LYS A 9 9.55 -5.30 -10.62
C LYS A 9 8.94 -6.60 -11.16
N ARG A 10 8.77 -7.62 -10.31
CA ARG A 10 8.15 -8.90 -10.70
C ARG A 10 6.63 -8.89 -10.54
N VAL A 11 6.10 -7.94 -9.79
CA VAL A 11 4.66 -7.81 -9.59
C VAL A 11 4.03 -7.30 -10.89
N ALA A 12 3.00 -8.01 -11.35
CA ALA A 12 2.24 -7.64 -12.54
C ALA A 12 1.29 -6.47 -12.24
N TRP A 13 1.84 -5.29 -11.95
CA TRP A 13 1.07 -4.08 -11.69
C TRP A 13 0.21 -3.74 -12.91
N LYS A 14 -1.04 -3.34 -12.66
CA LYS A 14 -1.93 -2.87 -13.73
C LYS A 14 -1.41 -1.58 -14.37
N VAL A 15 -0.81 -0.72 -13.56
CA VAL A 15 -0.13 0.51 -13.99
C VAL A 15 1.28 0.43 -13.46
N ASN A 16 2.29 0.53 -14.32
CA ASN A 16 3.68 0.54 -13.87
C ASN A 16 4.09 1.96 -13.51
N GLU A 17 4.95 2.11 -12.50
CA GLU A 17 5.53 3.41 -12.11
C GLU A 17 6.28 4.02 -13.31
N ARG A 18 5.72 5.07 -13.91
CA ARG A 18 6.35 5.86 -14.99
C ARG A 18 6.02 7.33 -14.77
N ASP A 19 7.01 8.21 -14.89
CA ASP A 19 6.78 9.66 -14.96
C ASP A 19 5.86 10.23 -13.85
N ASN A 20 6.00 9.71 -12.62
CA ASN A 20 5.24 10.09 -11.42
C ASN A 20 3.71 9.83 -11.47
N ASN A 21 3.22 8.99 -12.39
CA ASN A 21 1.80 8.66 -12.49
C ASN A 21 1.28 7.68 -11.42
N VAL A 22 2.15 7.19 -10.54
CA VAL A 22 1.82 6.27 -9.44
C VAL A 22 2.30 6.83 -8.11
N TRP A 23 1.44 6.79 -7.10
CA TRP A 23 1.82 7.06 -5.71
C TRP A 23 1.97 5.78 -4.90
N ILE A 24 2.90 5.77 -3.95
CA ILE A 24 3.14 4.63 -3.06
C ILE A 24 2.86 5.05 -1.62
N ILE A 25 1.95 4.35 -0.94
CA ILE A 25 1.78 4.51 0.51
C ILE A 25 2.87 3.67 1.20
N HIS A 26 3.97 4.32 1.57
CA HIS A 26 5.09 3.64 2.23
C HIS A 26 4.79 3.21 3.68
N ALA A 27 4.08 4.04 4.42
CA ALA A 27 3.70 3.77 5.80
C ALA A 27 2.39 4.47 6.14
N LEU A 28 1.50 3.76 6.83
CA LEU A 28 0.28 4.31 7.39
C LEU A 28 0.07 3.70 8.76
N ALA A 29 -0.05 4.55 9.76
CA ALA A 29 -0.28 4.12 11.14
C ALA A 29 -1.29 5.03 11.81
N VAL A 30 -2.12 4.42 12.65
CA VAL A 30 -2.96 5.13 13.62
C VAL A 30 -2.48 4.70 15.00
N ARG A 31 -2.23 5.68 15.87
CA ARG A 31 -1.91 5.44 17.29
C ARG A 31 -2.96 4.53 17.91
N TYR A 32 -2.54 3.65 18.80
CA TYR A 32 -3.37 2.54 19.28
C TYR A 32 -4.69 3.02 19.89
N GLU A 33 -4.64 4.11 20.65
CA GLU A 33 -5.74 4.75 21.37
C GLU A 33 -6.83 5.32 20.45
N TYR A 34 -6.51 5.56 19.17
CA TYR A 34 -7.44 6.13 18.19
C TYR A 34 -7.88 5.11 17.11
N ARG A 35 -7.53 3.83 17.29
CA ARG A 35 -8.00 2.76 16.38
C ARG A 35 -9.48 2.49 16.60
N GLY A 36 -10.14 1.91 15.60
CA GLY A 36 -11.60 1.66 15.63
C GLY A 36 -12.47 2.90 15.36
N MET A 37 -11.91 4.11 15.38
CA MET A 37 -12.64 5.36 15.12
C MET A 37 -12.77 5.72 13.63
N GLY A 38 -12.31 4.86 12.72
CA GLY A 38 -12.41 5.09 11.27
C GLY A 38 -11.33 6.02 10.67
N LEU A 39 -10.40 6.54 11.46
CA LEU A 39 -9.37 7.50 11.02
C LEU A 39 -8.52 7.00 9.84
N ALA A 40 -8.06 5.73 9.87
CA ALA A 40 -7.31 5.16 8.75
C ALA A 40 -8.15 5.12 7.46
N THR A 41 -9.45 4.82 7.58
CA THR A 41 -10.37 4.80 6.43
C THR A 41 -10.51 6.19 5.83
N GLN A 42 -10.69 7.20 6.69
CA GLN A 42 -10.82 8.59 6.26
C GLN A 42 -9.54 9.08 5.59
N LEU A 43 -8.38 8.80 6.18
CA LEU A 43 -7.09 9.17 5.62
C LEU A 43 -6.89 8.55 4.22
N VAL A 44 -7.10 7.24 4.07
CA VAL A 44 -6.92 6.58 2.76
C VAL A 44 -7.92 7.10 1.73
N LYS A 45 -9.18 7.34 2.11
CA LYS A 45 -10.16 7.97 1.21
C LYS A 45 -9.73 9.35 0.74
N ASN A 46 -9.18 10.17 1.65
CA ASN A 46 -8.68 11.50 1.31
C ASN A 46 -7.47 11.41 0.36
N ILE A 47 -6.56 10.46 0.58
CA ILE A 47 -5.43 10.19 -0.33
C ILE A 47 -5.94 9.82 -1.72
N ILE A 48 -6.93 8.92 -1.82
CA ILE A 48 -7.53 8.52 -3.09
C ILE A 48 -8.18 9.72 -3.79
N SER A 49 -8.94 10.55 -3.04
CA SER A 49 -9.55 11.75 -3.60
C SER A 49 -8.51 12.74 -4.11
N TYR A 50 -7.43 12.94 -3.36
CA TYR A 50 -6.35 13.84 -3.76
C TYR A 50 -5.58 13.33 -4.98
N ALA A 51 -5.27 12.03 -5.02
CA ALA A 51 -4.64 11.40 -6.18
C ALA A 51 -5.47 11.60 -7.47
N LYS A 52 -6.80 11.54 -7.37
CA LYS A 52 -7.69 11.83 -8.51
C LYS A 52 -7.61 13.29 -8.98
N LEU A 53 -7.50 14.25 -8.05
CA LEU A 53 -7.35 15.67 -8.38
C LEU A 53 -6.02 15.93 -9.10
N GLU A 54 -4.96 15.24 -8.65
CA GLU A 54 -3.62 15.32 -9.23
C GLU A 54 -3.44 14.45 -10.50
N ASN A 55 -4.52 13.84 -11.03
CA ASN A 55 -4.51 12.96 -12.20
C ASN A 55 -3.52 11.79 -12.09
N ILE A 56 -3.37 11.24 -10.88
CA ILE A 56 -2.56 10.05 -10.63
C ILE A 56 -3.32 8.80 -11.09
N GLU A 57 -2.66 7.95 -11.86
CA GLU A 57 -3.26 6.78 -12.48
C GLU A 57 -3.47 5.63 -11.49
N ALA A 58 -2.55 5.44 -10.54
CA ALA A 58 -2.66 4.39 -9.53
C ALA A 58 -2.04 4.75 -8.18
N ILE A 59 -2.54 4.09 -7.14
CA ILE A 59 -1.90 4.08 -5.82
C ILE A 59 -1.50 2.63 -5.53
N HIS A 60 -0.23 2.41 -5.23
CA HIS A 60 0.28 1.12 -4.79
C HIS A 60 0.56 1.12 -3.29
N LEU A 61 0.42 -0.05 -2.69
CA LEU A 61 0.79 -0.30 -1.32
C LEU A 61 1.03 -1.79 -1.14
N TYR A 62 1.48 -2.14 0.06
CA TYR A 62 1.62 -3.51 0.46
C TYR A 62 1.28 -3.68 1.93
N VAL A 63 0.83 -4.89 2.25
CA VAL A 63 0.58 -5.32 3.62
C VAL A 63 1.60 -6.39 3.96
N ILE A 64 2.40 -6.12 4.99
CA ILE A 64 3.36 -7.08 5.53
C ILE A 64 2.64 -8.15 6.37
N ASP A 65 2.98 -9.41 6.12
CA ASP A 65 2.47 -10.61 6.78
C ASP A 65 0.94 -10.65 6.89
N LYS A 66 0.44 -11.31 7.94
CA LYS A 66 -0.99 -11.46 8.24
C LYS A 66 -1.56 -10.21 8.96
N ASN A 67 -1.20 -9.00 8.53
CA ASN A 67 -1.85 -7.78 9.03
C ASN A 67 -3.26 -7.63 8.43
N THR A 68 -4.16 -8.50 8.88
CA THR A 68 -5.53 -8.65 8.38
C THR A 68 -6.37 -7.39 8.56
N LEU A 69 -6.04 -6.54 9.54
CA LEU A 69 -6.74 -5.26 9.74
C LEU A 69 -6.43 -4.28 8.62
N ALA A 70 -5.16 -4.15 8.23
CA ALA A 70 -4.75 -3.30 7.11
C ALA A 70 -5.27 -3.86 5.78
N ASP A 71 -5.19 -5.17 5.55
CA ASP A 71 -5.71 -5.81 4.34
C ASP A 71 -7.23 -5.55 4.16
N LYS A 72 -8.01 -5.79 5.21
CA LYS A 72 -9.46 -5.51 5.20
C LYS A 72 -9.77 -4.03 4.97
N LEU A 73 -8.98 -3.13 5.55
CA LEU A 73 -9.12 -1.69 5.33
C LEU A 73 -8.94 -1.35 3.84
N TYR A 74 -7.84 -1.78 3.24
CA TYR A 74 -7.51 -1.44 1.85
C TYR A 74 -8.51 -2.03 0.86
N ILE A 75 -8.92 -3.29 1.04
CA ILE A 75 -9.99 -3.90 0.24
C ILE A 75 -11.29 -3.11 0.37
N LYS A 76 -11.68 -2.71 1.60
CA LYS A 76 -12.91 -1.96 1.87
C LYS A 76 -12.93 -0.58 1.18
N VAL A 77 -11.78 0.05 1.00
CA VAL A 77 -11.68 1.37 0.35
C VAL A 77 -11.36 1.31 -1.15
N GLY A 78 -11.33 0.11 -1.72
CA GLY A 78 -11.31 -0.09 -3.18
C GLY A 78 -10.01 -0.63 -3.77
N PHE A 79 -8.98 -0.88 -2.96
CA PHE A 79 -7.75 -1.54 -3.44
C PHE A 79 -8.04 -2.98 -3.87
N LYS A 80 -7.23 -3.48 -4.80
CA LYS A 80 -7.35 -4.82 -5.36
C LYS A 80 -6.04 -5.56 -5.17
N TYR A 81 -6.16 -6.78 -4.64
CA TYR A 81 -5.05 -7.70 -4.53
C TYR A 81 -4.49 -8.06 -5.92
N ILE A 82 -3.18 -8.09 -6.04
CA ILE A 82 -2.45 -8.47 -7.27
C ILE A 82 -1.63 -9.74 -7.02
N SER A 83 -0.71 -9.72 -6.05
CA SER A 83 0.15 -10.86 -5.74
C SER A 83 0.66 -10.82 -4.31
N THR A 84 1.23 -11.92 -3.85
CA THR A 84 1.94 -11.98 -2.57
C THR A 84 3.38 -12.37 -2.85
N GLU A 85 4.32 -11.50 -2.49
CA GLU A 85 5.75 -11.71 -2.72
C GLU A 85 6.47 -12.01 -1.41
N ASN A 86 7.44 -12.91 -1.44
CA ASN A 86 8.36 -13.11 -0.34
C ASN A 86 9.57 -12.18 -0.54
N ILE A 87 9.74 -11.21 0.36
CA ILE A 87 10.77 -10.17 0.24
C ILE A 87 11.63 -10.17 1.50
N PHE A 88 12.94 -10.11 1.31
CA PHE A 88 13.90 -9.96 2.40
C PHE A 88 14.13 -8.48 2.72
N TYR A 89 14.01 -8.11 3.99
CA TYR A 89 14.47 -6.84 4.54
C TYR A 89 15.40 -7.12 5.71
N GLU A 90 16.54 -6.44 5.82
CA GLU A 90 17.56 -6.72 6.84
C GLU A 90 16.99 -6.75 8.27
N VAL A 91 16.07 -5.83 8.59
CA VAL A 91 15.51 -5.67 9.94
C VAL A 91 14.49 -6.75 10.30
N VAL A 92 13.74 -7.25 9.31
CA VAL A 92 12.63 -8.20 9.56
C VAL A 92 12.84 -9.57 8.92
N GLY A 93 13.94 -9.78 8.21
CA GLY A 93 14.19 -10.97 7.42
C GLY A 93 13.21 -11.15 6.26
N ASN A 94 13.00 -12.40 5.85
CA ASN A 94 12.01 -12.75 4.85
C ASN A 94 10.59 -12.59 5.41
N ARG A 95 9.75 -11.88 4.68
CA ARG A 95 8.36 -11.60 5.04
C ARG A 95 7.47 -11.67 3.80
N GLN A 96 6.20 -11.98 4.02
CA GLN A 96 5.21 -12.00 2.94
C GLN A 96 4.65 -10.59 2.77
N PHE A 97 4.63 -10.10 1.54
CA PHE A 97 4.11 -8.79 1.20
C PHE A 97 2.97 -8.95 0.22
N ARG A 98 1.77 -8.65 0.68
CA ARG A 98 0.54 -8.69 -0.10
C ARG A 98 0.33 -7.35 -0.79
N MET A 99 0.38 -7.37 -2.11
CA MET A 99 0.23 -6.22 -3.01
C MET A 99 -1.23 -6.05 -3.45
#